data_AF-R0IBX4-F1
#
_entry.id   AF-R0IBX4-F1
#
_cell.length_a   1.000
_cell.length_b   1.000
_cell.length_c   1.000
_cell.angle_alpha   90.00
_cell.angle_beta   90.00
_cell.angle_gamma   90.00
#
_symmetry.space_group_name_H-M   'P 1'
#
loop_
_entity.id
_entity.type
_entity.pdbx_description
1 polymer ?
#
loop_
_entity_poly.entity_id
_entity_poly.type
_entity_poly.pdbx_seq_one_letter_code
_entity_poly.pdbx_strand_id
1 'polypeptide(L)'
;MQDPFNQPALLLRLIGPGYGSLPNFTLNDGTLSTLAQAPHGGGLLRYNSTLVKAGQELRFLAAEQPKGNIALDEGYLLTVDGEREGWTICEGALTTDVLSWKGNASDCTKTYLHAVTKAPY
;
A
#
# COMPACT_ATOMS: atom_id res chain seq x y z
N MET A 1 12.00 1.47 -19.80
CA MET A 1 11.45 2.67 -19.14
C MET A 1 9.94 2.53 -19.16
N GLN A 2 9.33 2.24 -18.02
CA GLN A 2 7.91 1.88 -17.95
C GLN A 2 7.11 3.16 -17.72
N ASP A 3 6.12 3.40 -18.56
CA ASP A 3 5.24 4.56 -18.47
C ASP A 3 4.51 4.55 -17.10
N PRO A 4 4.69 5.58 -16.24
CA PRO A 4 4.06 5.63 -14.92
C PRO A 4 2.52 5.70 -14.98
N PHE A 5 1.92 6.01 -16.14
CA PHE A 5 0.47 5.98 -16.35
C PHE A 5 -0.06 4.56 -16.63
N ASN A 6 0.79 3.66 -17.13
CA ASN A 6 0.43 2.29 -17.49
C ASN A 6 0.86 1.27 -16.43
N GLN A 7 1.03 1.71 -15.18
CA GLN A 7 1.38 0.79 -14.10
C GLN A 7 0.18 -0.13 -13.82
N PRO A 8 0.32 -1.46 -14.00
CA PRO A 8 -0.75 -2.40 -13.65
C PRO A 8 -0.95 -2.48 -12.13
N ALA A 9 -0.02 -1.91 -11.36
CA ALA A 9 -0.08 -1.84 -9.92
C ALA A 9 -0.78 -0.57 -9.45
N LEU A 10 -1.76 -0.74 -8.57
CA LEU A 10 -2.27 0.33 -7.73
C LEU A 10 -1.24 0.62 -6.64
N LEU A 11 -0.79 1.88 -6.56
CA LEU A 11 0.07 2.39 -5.50
C LEU A 11 -0.76 3.25 -4.56
N LEU A 12 -0.53 3.11 -3.25
CA LEU A 12 -1.08 4.03 -2.27
C LEU A 12 -0.25 5.30 -2.29
N ARG A 13 -0.77 6.31 -2.98
CA ARG A 13 -0.18 7.65 -2.99
C ARG A 13 -0.77 8.44 -1.83
N LEU A 14 0.09 8.99 -0.99
CA LEU A 14 -0.28 9.89 0.09
C LEU A 14 -0.54 11.27 -0.51
N ILE A 15 -1.67 11.43 -1.18
CA ILE A 15 -2.14 12.76 -1.59
C ILE A 15 -2.68 13.49 -0.36
N GLY A 16 -2.54 14.83 -0.36
CA GLY A 16 -3.17 15.67 0.66
C GLY A 16 -4.68 15.43 0.75
N PRO A 17 -5.32 15.75 1.88
CA PRO A 17 -6.75 15.53 2.09
C PRO A 17 -7.57 16.26 1.02
N GLY A 18 -8.05 15.49 0.04
CA GLY A 18 -8.82 15.99 -1.08
C GLY A 18 -9.30 14.79 -1.88
N TYR A 19 -10.63 14.69 -2.07
CA TYR A 19 -11.38 13.60 -2.69
C TYR A 19 -11.78 12.43 -1.77
N GLY A 20 -12.66 12.72 -0.81
CA GLY A 20 -13.98 12.06 -0.65
C GLY A 20 -14.08 10.56 -0.36
N SER A 21 -13.00 9.78 -0.38
CA SER A 21 -13.03 8.34 -0.05
C SER A 21 -11.71 7.89 0.53
N LEU A 22 -11.73 7.41 1.76
CA LEU A 22 -10.63 6.62 2.29
C LEU A 22 -10.72 5.21 1.69
N PRO A 23 -9.68 4.70 1.02
CA PRO A 23 -9.66 3.32 0.61
C PRO A 23 -9.66 2.42 1.86
N ASN A 24 -10.54 1.43 1.87
CA ASN A 24 -10.59 0.42 2.92
C ASN A 24 -9.91 -0.86 2.44
N PHE A 25 -9.14 -1.49 3.31
CA PHE A 25 -8.44 -2.73 3.02
C PHE A 25 -8.91 -3.83 3.96
N THR A 26 -9.14 -5.01 3.41
CA THR A 26 -9.35 -6.24 4.17
C THR A 26 -8.04 -7.00 4.24
N LEU A 27 -7.55 -7.29 5.44
CA LEU A 27 -6.41 -8.18 5.64
C LEU A 27 -6.91 -9.63 5.71
N ASN A 28 -6.43 -10.48 4.79
CA ASN A 28 -6.66 -11.92 4.83
C ASN A 28 -5.42 -12.67 4.34
N ASP A 29 -5.04 -13.76 5.02
CA ASP A 29 -3.91 -14.63 4.64
C ASP A 29 -2.60 -13.89 4.32
N GLY A 30 -2.29 -12.84 5.07
CA GLY A 30 -1.08 -12.06 4.89
C GLY A 30 -1.16 -10.96 3.83
N THR A 31 -2.34 -10.75 3.22
CA THR A 31 -2.54 -9.90 2.05
C THR A 31 -3.60 -8.84 2.32
N LEU A 32 -3.31 -7.59 2.00
CA LEU A 32 -4.28 -6.50 2.00
C LEU A 32 -5.05 -6.50 0.68
N SER A 33 -6.38 -6.54 0.74
CA SER A 33 -7.26 -6.56 -0.43
C SER A 33 -8.20 -5.35 -0.42
N THR A 34 -8.42 -4.72 -1.57
CA THR A 34 -9.39 -3.64 -1.72
C THR A 34 -10.12 -3.73 -3.07
N LEU A 35 -11.27 -3.08 -3.18
CA LEU A 35 -11.97 -2.87 -4.44
C LEU A 35 -11.72 -1.43 -4.90
N ALA A 36 -11.18 -1.27 -6.11
CA ALA A 36 -10.91 0.03 -6.70
C ALA A 36 -11.25 0.03 -8.19
N GLN A 37 -11.54 1.21 -8.74
CA GLN A 37 -11.75 1.36 -10.17
C GLN A 37 -10.44 1.08 -10.91
N ALA A 38 -10.53 0.27 -11.96
CA ALA A 38 -9.43 0.00 -12.85
C ALA A 38 -9.04 1.27 -13.62
N PRO A 39 -7.76 1.39 -14.00
CA PRO A 39 -7.33 2.42 -14.94
C PRO A 39 -8.17 2.40 -16.22
N HIS A 40 -8.33 3.58 -16.83
CA HIS A 40 -8.94 3.74 -18.17
C HIS A 40 -10.38 3.23 -18.30
N GLY A 41 -11.16 3.23 -17.22
CA GLY A 41 -12.59 2.89 -17.26
C GLY A 41 -12.88 1.39 -17.28
N GLY A 42 -11.92 0.54 -16.88
CA GLY A 42 -12.07 -0.92 -16.86
C GLY A 42 -13.01 -1.49 -15.78
N GLY A 43 -13.80 -0.65 -15.09
CA GLY A 43 -14.73 -1.05 -14.03
C GLY A 43 -14.05 -1.33 -12.69
N LEU A 44 -14.81 -1.85 -11.72
CA LEU A 44 -14.32 -2.13 -10.37
C LEU A 44 -13.57 -3.48 -10.35
N LEU A 45 -12.32 -3.48 -9.90
CA LEU A 45 -11.48 -4.68 -9.75
C LEU A 45 -11.02 -4.86 -8.30
N ARG A 46 -10.73 -6.12 -7.94
CA ARG A 46 -10.07 -6.46 -6.68
C ARG A 46 -8.57 -6.34 -6.83
N TYR A 47 -7.96 -5.52 -5.98
CA TYR A 47 -6.53 -5.31 -5.90
C TYR A 47 -6.00 -5.95 -4.62
N ASN A 48 -4.97 -6.77 -4.75
CA ASN A 48 -4.33 -7.48 -3.65
C ASN A 48 -2.88 -7.07 -3.52
N SER A 49 -2.41 -6.84 -2.29
CA SER A 49 -1.01 -6.50 -2.03
C SER A 49 -0.10 -7.61 -2.51
N THR A 50 1.00 -7.26 -3.17
CA THR A 50 2.08 -8.20 -3.44
C THR A 50 2.84 -8.53 -2.16
N LEU A 51 3.67 -9.58 -2.18
CA LEU A 51 4.63 -9.85 -1.10
C LEU A 51 5.53 -8.61 -0.88
N VAL A 52 5.57 -8.11 0.34
CA VAL A 52 6.33 -6.90 0.69
C VAL A 52 7.80 -7.27 0.90
N LYS A 53 8.72 -6.53 0.29
CA LYS A 53 10.17 -6.76 0.40
C LYS A 53 10.88 -5.47 0.76
N ALA A 54 12.04 -5.59 1.40
CA ALA A 54 12.87 -4.44 1.73
C ALA A 54 13.27 -3.65 0.47
N GLY A 55 13.22 -2.33 0.56
CA GLY A 55 13.47 -1.41 -0.54
C GLY A 55 12.37 -1.37 -1.59
N GLN A 56 11.19 -1.95 -1.33
CA GLN A 56 10.07 -1.93 -2.26
C GLN A 56 8.88 -1.14 -1.71
N GLU A 57 8.19 -0.48 -2.63
CA GLU A 57 6.88 0.13 -2.39
C GLU A 57 5.84 -0.95 -2.06
N LEU A 58 4.84 -0.59 -1.26
CA LEU A 58 3.64 -1.39 -1.13
C LEU A 58 2.82 -1.28 -2.42
N ARG A 59 2.69 -2.40 -3.15
CA ARG A 59 2.01 -2.47 -4.44
C ARG A 59 0.82 -3.40 -4.39
N PHE A 60 -0.21 -3.08 -5.16
CA PHE A 60 -1.37 -3.94 -5.30
C PHE A 60 -1.63 -4.28 -6.76
N LEU A 61 -1.89 -5.55 -7.06
CA LEU A 61 -2.19 -6.01 -8.41
C LEU A 61 -3.63 -6.50 -8.52
N ALA A 62 -4.26 -6.30 -9.67
CA ALA A 62 -5.58 -6.84 -10.00
C ALA A 62 -5.50 -8.34 -10.34
N ALA A 63 -4.94 -9.13 -9.44
CA ALA A 63 -4.72 -10.55 -9.59
C ALA A 63 -4.73 -11.24 -8.22
N GLU A 64 -5.00 -12.53 -8.19
CA GLU A 64 -4.72 -13.34 -7.00
C GLU A 64 -3.22 -13.29 -6.70
N GLN A 65 -2.89 -13.15 -5.43
CA GLN A 65 -1.51 -13.15 -4.96
C GLN A 65 -1.29 -14.40 -4.10
N PRO A 66 -0.07 -14.98 -4.12
CA PRO A 66 0.29 -16.00 -3.15
C PRO A 66 0.15 -15.45 -1.72
N LYS A 67 0.18 -16.33 -0.71
CA LYS A 67 0.13 -15.94 0.70
C LYS A 67 1.10 -14.79 0.98
N GLY A 68 0.58 -13.70 1.54
CA GLY A 68 1.38 -12.51 1.83
C GLY A 68 2.10 -12.61 3.17
N ASN A 69 2.80 -11.54 3.52
CA ASN A 69 3.62 -11.43 4.73
C ASN A 69 3.20 -10.27 5.65
N ILE A 70 2.01 -9.70 5.45
CA ILE A 70 1.49 -8.61 6.27
C ILE A 70 0.66 -9.17 7.42
N ALA A 71 0.84 -8.64 8.63
CA ALA A 71 -0.01 -8.99 9.78
C ALA A 71 -0.37 -7.76 10.60
N LEU A 72 -1.26 -7.95 11.57
CA LEU A 72 -1.50 -6.97 12.63
C LEU A 72 -0.87 -7.48 13.92
N ASP A 73 0.07 -6.72 14.43
CA ASP A 73 0.59 -6.88 15.78
C ASP A 73 -0.26 -6.06 16.77
N GLU A 74 -0.51 -6.65 17.93
CA GLU A 74 -1.46 -6.15 18.93
C GLU A 74 -2.87 -5.79 18.39
N GLY A 75 -3.21 -6.31 17.20
CA GLY A 75 -4.50 -6.08 16.54
C GLY A 75 -4.63 -4.71 15.84
N TYR A 76 -3.60 -3.87 15.84
CA TYR A 76 -3.66 -2.55 15.19
C TYR A 76 -2.40 -2.14 14.43
N LEU A 77 -1.21 -2.65 14.76
CA LEU A 77 0.02 -2.20 14.11
C LEU A 77 0.35 -3.10 12.91
N LEU A 78 0.44 -2.52 11.72
CA LEU A 78 0.73 -3.28 10.51
C LEU A 78 2.21 -3.70 10.48
N THR A 79 2.45 -5.01 10.40
CA THR A 79 3.80 -5.59 10.37
C THR A 79 4.08 -6.28 9.03
N VAL A 80 5.36 -6.47 8.72
CA VAL A 80 5.84 -7.27 7.60
C VAL A 80 6.76 -8.35 8.15
N ASP A 81 6.43 -9.62 7.92
CA ASP A 81 7.14 -10.77 8.49
C ASP A 81 7.28 -10.70 10.03
N GLY A 82 6.29 -10.09 10.70
CA GLY A 82 6.27 -9.87 12.14
C GLY A 82 7.11 -8.67 12.63
N GLU A 83 7.82 -7.98 11.74
CA GLU A 83 8.56 -6.77 12.08
C GLU A 83 7.64 -5.54 12.10
N ARG A 84 7.72 -4.78 13.19
CA ARG A 84 6.94 -3.54 13.42
C ARG A 84 7.60 -2.31 12.78
N GLU A 85 8.92 -2.31 12.73
CA GLU A 85 9.72 -1.19 12.27
C GLU A 85 10.24 -1.45 10.86
N GLY A 86 9.96 -0.52 9.95
CA GLY A 86 10.41 -0.63 8.56
C GLY A 86 9.55 0.18 7.60
N TRP A 87 8.32 0.54 7.96
CA TRP A 87 7.51 1.41 7.12
C TRP A 87 8.16 2.78 6.97
N THR A 88 8.17 3.24 5.72
CA THR A 88 8.76 4.50 5.31
C THR A 88 7.85 5.16 4.28
N ILE A 89 7.77 6.48 4.32
CA ILE A 89 7.16 7.31 3.28
C ILE A 89 8.32 7.84 2.43
N CYS A 90 8.32 7.53 1.14
CA CYS A 90 9.36 7.95 0.21
C CYS A 90 8.73 8.65 -0.99
N GLU A 91 9.47 9.52 -1.67
CA GLU A 91 9.06 10.13 -2.92
C GLU A 91 8.98 9.05 -4.02
N GLY A 92 7.78 8.84 -4.54
CA GLY A 92 7.51 7.91 -5.63
C GLY A 92 7.48 8.60 -7.00
N ALA A 93 7.09 7.84 -8.01
CA ALA A 93 6.92 8.37 -9.37
C ALA A 93 5.88 9.51 -9.42
N LEU A 94 6.16 10.53 -10.25
CA LEU A 94 5.34 11.73 -10.41
C LEU A 94 5.28 12.61 -9.15
N THR A 95 6.37 12.67 -8.38
CA THR A 95 6.53 13.50 -7.17
C THR A 95 5.41 13.29 -6.15
N THR A 96 4.91 12.07 -6.04
CA THR A 96 3.90 11.70 -5.04
C THR A 96 4.50 10.76 -4.03
N ASP A 97 4.26 11.04 -2.76
CA ASP A 97 4.68 10.19 -1.66
C ASP A 97 4.00 8.82 -1.71
N VAL A 98 4.79 7.77 -1.54
CA VAL A 98 4.35 6.38 -1.53
C VAL A 98 4.85 5.67 -0.29
N LEU A 99 4.10 4.66 0.12
CA LEU A 99 4.51 3.81 1.22
C LEU A 99 5.49 2.73 0.75
N SER A 100 6.61 2.60 1.45
CA SER A 100 7.65 1.60 1.19
C SER A 100 8.08 0.87 2.45
N TRP A 101 8.54 -0.37 2.29
CA TRP A 101 9.13 -1.16 3.37
C TRP A 101 10.65 -1.10 3.34
N LYS A 102 11.26 -0.71 4.47
CA LYS A 102 12.69 -0.48 4.65
C LYS A 102 13.27 0.36 3.50
N GLY A 103 12.58 1.44 3.14
CA GLY A 103 13.04 2.40 2.14
C GLY A 103 14.38 3.00 2.59
N ASN A 104 15.33 3.10 1.64
CA ASN A 104 16.70 3.53 1.91
C ASN A 104 17.11 4.79 1.13
N ALA A 105 16.16 5.40 0.41
CA ALA A 105 16.39 6.64 -0.29
C ALA A 105 16.50 7.80 0.73
N SER A 106 17.24 8.84 0.38
CA SER A 106 17.56 9.95 1.30
C SER A 106 16.33 10.76 1.75
N ASP A 107 15.26 10.68 0.97
CA ASP A 107 13.96 11.32 1.15
C ASP A 107 12.98 10.44 1.95
N CYS A 108 13.33 9.19 2.25
CA CYS A 108 12.45 8.29 3.00
C CYS A 108 12.36 8.68 4.48
N THR A 109 11.14 8.96 4.95
CA THR A 109 10.83 9.25 6.35
C THR A 109 10.21 8.02 7.02
N LYS A 110 10.73 7.60 8.18
CA LYS A 110 10.16 6.49 8.95
C LYS A 110 8.74 6.80 9.42
N THR A 111 7.86 5.80 9.39
CA THR A 111 6.48 5.91 9.85
C THR A 111 5.98 4.60 10.45
N TYR A 112 4.80 4.64 11.05
CA TYR A 112 4.05 3.46 11.50
C TYR A 112 2.69 3.43 10.82
N LEU A 113 2.22 2.21 10.52
CA LEU A 113 0.90 2.01 9.91
C LEU A 113 -0.06 1.41 10.92
N HIS A 114 -1.13 2.15 11.21
CA HIS A 114 -2.14 1.74 12.16
C HIS A 114 -3.41 1.34 11.41
N ALA A 115 -3.93 0.14 11.67
CA ALA A 115 -5.29 -0.21 11.35
C ALA A 115 -6.23 0.51 12.31
N VAL A 116 -7.30 1.08 11.76
CA VAL A 116 -8.32 1.82 12.51
C VAL A 116 -9.69 1.25 12.19
N THR A 117 -10.58 1.24 13.18
CA THR A 117 -11.97 0.76 13.00
C THR A 117 -12.90 1.82 12.42
N LYS A 118 -12.48 3.09 12.45
CA LYS A 118 -13.19 4.25 11.92
C LYS A 118 -12.22 5.19 11.25
N ALA A 119 -12.70 5.91 10.24
CA ALA A 119 -11.96 7.00 9.61
C ALA A 119 -11.53 8.03 10.67
N PRO A 120 -10.32 8.60 10.59
CA PRO A 120 -9.79 9.52 11.60
C PRO A 120 -10.35 10.97 11.51
N TYR A 121 -11.59 11.16 11.07
CA TYR A 121 -12.25 12.48 10.97
C TYR A 121 -13.70 12.46 11.45
#